data_AF-A0A1E1WSQ4-F1
#
_entry.id   AF-A0A1E1WSQ4-F1
#
_cell.length_a   1.000
_cell.length_b   1.000
_cell.length_c   1.000
_cell.angle_alpha   90.00
_cell.angle_beta   90.00
_cell.angle_gamma   90.00
#
_symmetry.space_group_name_H-M   'P 1'
#
loop_
_entity.id
_entity.type
_entity.pdbx_description
1 polymer ?
#
loop_
_entity_poly.entity_id
_entity_poly.type
_entity_poly.pdbx_seq_one_letter_code
_entity_poly.pdbx_strand_id
1 'polypeptide(L)'
;PILTAFELSWELRRLSALEHEFKTEYQELRAQCQEFATALLDHTRTSHELQVLLNHETGSPQAPLTEPGAPERMRLSRLKLAIKLRQKKFVAHPNVQQLLASIWYESVPGFRRKNMVLQAAEMVRIGAMFPLYSLAYIAAPHSAAGRTLRKPFIKFLAHSASYFMFLFLLILASQRIETAAGGLFGSVPNNDKPLSRRGAPPSLVEWLILAWVSGLIWSEVKQLWDMGLREYVHDMWNVIDFVTNSLYVATVALRIVSHFQVRREMAQGLQWNQPREKWDAWDPMLLSEGLFSAANIFSSLKLVYIFSVNPHLGPLQVSLSRMVLDILKFFVLDILVIFAFSCGLNQLLWYYADMEKKRCTTSNTLATPSGTLPDPDACIVWRRFANLFETMQTLFWAAFGLVDLDSFELDGIKIFTRFWGMLMFGT
;
A
#
# COMPACT_ATOMS: atom_id res chain seq x y z
N PRO A 1 23.72 -11.21 -31.45
CA PRO A 1 24.37 -10.05 -30.79
C PRO A 1 23.53 -9.44 -29.65
N ILE A 2 22.26 -9.07 -29.87
CA ILE A 2 21.41 -8.42 -28.85
C ILE A 2 21.21 -9.32 -27.62
N LEU A 3 20.86 -10.59 -27.83
CA LEU A 3 20.69 -11.56 -26.74
C LEU A 3 21.97 -11.70 -25.89
N THR A 4 23.10 -11.92 -26.55
CA THR A 4 24.42 -12.04 -25.92
C THR A 4 24.78 -10.80 -25.11
N ALA A 5 24.52 -9.60 -25.65
CA ALA A 5 24.75 -8.35 -24.93
C ALA A 5 23.88 -8.24 -23.67
N PHE A 6 22.63 -8.72 -23.73
CA PHE A 6 21.76 -8.74 -22.55
C PHE A 6 22.26 -9.72 -21.49
N GLU A 7 22.62 -10.93 -21.88
CA GLU A 7 23.15 -11.97 -20.97
C GLU A 7 24.46 -11.51 -20.31
N LEU A 8 25.41 -10.99 -21.10
CA LEU A 8 26.67 -10.47 -20.59
C LEU A 8 26.45 -9.30 -19.62
N SER A 9 25.56 -8.37 -19.95
CA SER A 9 25.25 -7.24 -19.06
C SER A 9 24.62 -7.69 -17.72
N TRP A 10 23.92 -8.82 -17.71
CA TRP A 10 23.34 -9.40 -16.50
C TRP A 10 24.41 -10.10 -15.66
N GLU A 11 25.33 -10.82 -16.30
CA GLU A 11 26.45 -11.47 -15.64
C GLU A 11 27.40 -10.45 -15.00
N LEU A 12 27.77 -9.38 -15.73
CA LEU A 12 28.57 -8.26 -15.19
C LEU A 12 27.89 -7.61 -13.99
N ARG A 13 26.55 -7.50 -14.01
CA ARG A 13 25.81 -7.00 -12.85
C ARG A 13 25.94 -7.93 -11.64
N ARG A 14 25.85 -9.25 -11.86
CA ARG A 14 26.03 -10.24 -10.79
C ARG A 14 27.44 -10.15 -10.22
N LEU A 15 28.47 -10.08 -11.08
CA LEU A 15 29.87 -9.93 -10.67
C LEU A 15 30.10 -8.65 -9.86
N SER A 16 29.52 -7.51 -10.28
CA SER A 16 29.61 -6.24 -9.53
C SER A 16 29.02 -6.27 -8.11
N ALA A 17 28.20 -7.28 -7.80
CA ALA A 17 27.63 -7.47 -6.46
C ALA A 17 28.41 -8.50 -5.63
N LEU A 18 29.21 -9.35 -6.28
CA LEU A 18 30.07 -10.34 -5.62
C LEU A 18 31.44 -9.73 -5.31
N GLU A 19 32.04 -9.06 -6.29
CA GLU A 19 33.35 -8.42 -6.20
C GLU A 19 33.17 -6.92 -5.96
N HIS A 20 33.38 -6.50 -4.72
CA HIS A 20 33.11 -5.13 -4.29
C HIS A 20 34.22 -4.17 -4.70
N GLU A 21 35.45 -4.68 -4.79
CA GLU A 21 36.66 -3.96 -5.15
C GLU A 21 36.61 -3.42 -6.59
N PHE A 22 36.11 -4.24 -7.53
CA PHE A 22 36.02 -3.91 -8.95
C PHE A 22 34.59 -3.55 -9.41
N LYS A 23 33.74 -3.16 -8.45
CA LYS A 23 32.32 -2.90 -8.70
C LYS A 23 32.11 -1.82 -9.76
N THR A 24 32.97 -0.81 -9.79
CA THR A 24 32.87 0.32 -10.73
C THR A 24 33.17 -0.15 -12.15
N GLU A 25 34.25 -0.90 -12.35
CA GLU A 25 34.67 -1.42 -13.65
C GLU A 25 33.61 -2.35 -14.24
N TYR A 26 33.04 -3.26 -13.44
CA TYR A 26 31.94 -4.11 -13.91
C TYR A 26 30.69 -3.31 -14.31
N GLN A 27 30.39 -2.22 -13.61
CA GLN A 27 29.26 -1.35 -13.96
C GLN A 27 29.49 -0.57 -15.25
N GLU A 28 30.72 -0.14 -15.51
CA GLU A 28 31.11 0.50 -16.77
C GLU A 28 31.01 -0.46 -17.95
N LEU A 29 31.61 -1.66 -17.84
CA LEU A 29 31.49 -2.72 -18.86
C LEU A 29 30.04 -3.09 -19.13
N ARG A 30 29.23 -3.17 -18.07
CA ARG A 30 27.79 -3.39 -18.20
C ARG A 30 27.15 -2.26 -19.01
N ALA A 31 27.44 -1.01 -18.70
CA ALA A 31 26.88 0.14 -19.41
C ALA A 31 27.21 0.11 -20.90
N GLN A 32 28.44 -0.27 -21.27
CA GLN A 32 28.87 -0.45 -22.66
C GLN A 32 28.04 -1.55 -23.37
N CYS A 33 27.79 -2.69 -22.72
CA CYS A 33 26.94 -3.75 -23.28
C CYS A 33 25.51 -3.27 -23.55
N GLN A 34 24.93 -2.47 -22.63
CA GLN A 34 23.59 -1.92 -22.79
C GLN A 34 23.55 -0.90 -23.93
N GLU A 35 24.60 -0.09 -24.07
CA GLU A 35 24.72 0.91 -25.12
C GLU A 35 24.88 0.28 -26.49
N PHE A 36 25.73 -0.74 -26.63
CA PHE A 36 25.86 -1.53 -27.85
C PHE A 36 24.51 -2.11 -28.31
N ALA A 37 23.76 -2.73 -27.39
CA ALA A 37 22.45 -3.29 -27.73
C ALA A 37 21.43 -2.20 -28.12
N THR A 38 21.54 -1.01 -27.55
CA THR A 38 20.66 0.14 -27.86
C THR A 38 21.02 0.75 -29.22
N ALA A 39 22.31 0.94 -29.52
CA ALA A 39 22.79 1.48 -30.79
C ALA A 39 22.39 0.59 -31.99
N LEU A 40 22.27 -0.73 -31.80
CA LEU A 40 21.75 -1.61 -32.83
C LEU A 40 20.28 -1.33 -33.20
N LEU A 41 19.47 -0.76 -32.30
CA LEU A 41 18.10 -0.35 -32.60
C LEU A 41 18.05 0.89 -33.49
N ASP A 42 19.05 1.79 -33.41
CA ASP A 42 19.12 2.99 -34.27
C ASP A 42 19.23 2.63 -35.75
N HIS A 43 19.72 1.43 -36.07
CA HIS A 43 19.83 0.94 -37.43
C HIS A 43 18.55 0.30 -37.99
N THR A 44 17.47 0.20 -37.20
CA THR A 44 16.17 -0.27 -37.70
C THR A 44 15.50 0.82 -38.54
N ARG A 45 15.18 0.51 -39.80
CA ARG A 45 14.65 1.50 -40.76
C ARG A 45 13.13 1.44 -40.90
N THR A 46 12.55 0.26 -40.69
CA THR A 46 11.11 0.03 -40.85
C THR A 46 10.46 -0.45 -39.55
N SER A 47 9.18 -0.11 -39.37
CA SER A 47 8.38 -0.62 -38.25
C SER A 47 8.29 -2.15 -38.25
N HIS A 48 8.30 -2.76 -39.44
CA HIS A 48 8.31 -4.20 -39.61
C HIS A 48 9.62 -4.83 -39.09
N GLU A 49 10.80 -4.32 -39.45
CA GLU A 49 12.08 -4.79 -38.91
C GLU A 49 12.10 -4.74 -37.38
N LEU A 50 11.61 -3.63 -36.82
CA LEU A 50 11.52 -3.47 -35.37
C LEU A 50 10.58 -4.49 -34.73
N GLN A 51 9.41 -4.75 -35.34
CA GLN A 51 8.46 -5.75 -34.85
C GLN A 51 9.05 -7.16 -34.89
N VAL A 52 9.72 -7.52 -35.98
CA VAL A 52 10.41 -8.82 -36.11
C VAL A 52 11.46 -8.97 -35.02
N LEU A 53 12.29 -7.95 -34.79
CA LEU A 53 13.31 -7.95 -33.74
C LEU A 53 12.71 -8.12 -32.34
N LEU A 54 11.64 -7.39 -32.04
CA LEU A 54 11.00 -7.40 -30.71
C LEU A 54 10.19 -8.67 -30.43
N ASN A 55 9.70 -9.34 -31.46
CA ASN A 55 8.93 -10.58 -31.35
C ASN A 55 9.77 -11.86 -31.51
N HIS A 56 11.06 -11.74 -31.83
CA HIS A 56 11.92 -12.89 -32.07
C HIS A 56 12.13 -13.75 -30.82
N GLU A 57 11.70 -15.01 -30.85
CA GLU A 57 12.02 -16.06 -29.85
C GLU A 57 13.08 -17.02 -30.40
N THR A 58 14.05 -17.39 -29.57
CA THR A 58 15.07 -18.40 -29.89
C THR A 58 14.64 -19.75 -29.33
N GLY A 59 14.45 -20.76 -30.19
CA GLY A 59 14.30 -22.16 -29.76
C GLY A 59 12.86 -22.71 -29.60
N SER A 60 11.82 -21.96 -29.92
CA SER A 60 10.43 -22.45 -29.99
C SER A 60 9.95 -22.45 -31.45
N PRO A 61 9.31 -23.53 -31.96
CA PRO A 61 8.55 -23.41 -33.19
C PRO A 61 7.48 -22.35 -32.96
N GLN A 62 7.34 -21.40 -33.90
CA GLN A 62 6.25 -20.42 -33.87
C GLN A 62 4.93 -21.19 -33.84
N ALA A 63 4.33 -21.33 -32.65
CA ALA A 63 3.02 -21.96 -32.51
C ALA A 63 2.04 -21.15 -33.38
N PRO A 64 1.31 -21.80 -34.32
CA PRO A 64 0.43 -21.09 -35.24
C PRO A 64 -0.58 -20.24 -34.47
N LEU A 65 -0.87 -19.06 -35.03
CA LEU A 65 -1.87 -18.11 -34.53
C LEU A 65 -3.20 -18.86 -34.29
N THR A 66 -3.56 -19.07 -33.03
CA THR A 66 -4.68 -19.94 -32.65
C THR A 66 -6.06 -19.34 -32.94
N GLU A 67 -6.18 -18.09 -33.43
CA GLU A 67 -7.48 -17.47 -33.70
C GLU A 67 -7.49 -16.59 -34.97
N PRO A 68 -8.42 -16.82 -35.92
CA PRO A 68 -8.64 -15.93 -37.06
C PRO A 68 -9.20 -14.57 -36.59
N GLY A 69 -8.47 -13.47 -36.83
CA GLY A 69 -8.96 -12.09 -36.61
C GLY A 69 -8.47 -11.39 -35.34
N ALA A 70 -7.53 -11.96 -34.57
CA ALA A 70 -6.76 -11.16 -33.62
C ALA A 70 -5.65 -10.42 -34.40
N PRO A 71 -5.51 -9.08 -34.26
CA PRO A 71 -4.33 -8.41 -34.81
C PRO A 71 -3.11 -9.10 -34.24
N GLU A 72 -2.20 -9.50 -35.14
CA GLU A 72 -0.91 -10.14 -34.90
C GLU A 72 -0.47 -9.93 -33.44
N ARG A 73 -0.74 -10.89 -32.55
CA ARG A 73 -0.46 -10.69 -31.12
C ARG A 73 1.05 -10.61 -30.99
N MET A 74 1.59 -9.41 -31.02
CA MET A 74 2.99 -9.13 -30.76
C MET A 74 3.27 -9.64 -29.35
N ARG A 75 3.84 -10.84 -29.25
CA ARG A 75 4.18 -11.46 -27.97
C ARG A 75 5.25 -10.62 -27.24
N LEU A 76 5.96 -9.78 -28.00
CA LEU A 76 7.01 -8.86 -27.57
C LEU A 76 8.01 -9.60 -26.68
N SER A 77 8.34 -10.83 -27.07
CA SER A 77 9.14 -11.78 -26.29
C SER A 77 10.53 -11.24 -25.99
N ARG A 78 11.20 -10.65 -26.99
CA ARG A 78 12.52 -10.01 -26.83
C ARG A 78 12.44 -8.79 -25.91
N LEU A 79 11.34 -8.02 -26.00
CA LEU A 79 11.11 -6.87 -25.12
C LEU A 79 10.89 -7.32 -23.67
N LYS A 80 10.09 -8.36 -23.44
CA LYS A 80 9.89 -8.96 -22.11
C LYS A 80 11.21 -9.44 -21.51
N LEU A 81 12.06 -10.08 -22.32
CA LEU A 81 13.40 -10.47 -21.92
C LEU A 81 14.28 -9.25 -21.57
N ALA A 82 14.23 -8.19 -22.38
CA ALA A 82 14.96 -6.94 -22.10
C ALA A 82 14.54 -6.33 -20.76
N ILE A 83 13.25 -6.36 -20.42
CA ILE A 83 12.71 -5.91 -19.12
C ILE A 83 13.26 -6.80 -17.99
N LYS A 84 13.19 -8.13 -18.14
CA LYS A 84 13.70 -9.09 -17.14
C LYS A 84 15.19 -8.89 -16.86
N LEU A 85 15.99 -8.64 -17.89
CA LEU A 85 17.43 -8.37 -17.79
C LEU A 85 17.77 -6.90 -17.48
N ARG A 86 16.77 -6.08 -17.12
CA ARG A 86 16.88 -4.66 -16.73
C ARG A 86 17.60 -3.77 -17.76
N GLN A 87 17.31 -3.96 -19.04
CA GLN A 87 17.84 -3.20 -20.18
C GLN A 87 17.09 -1.88 -20.39
N LYS A 88 17.25 -0.94 -19.44
CA LYS A 88 16.46 0.30 -19.40
C LYS A 88 16.65 1.18 -20.64
N LYS A 89 17.89 1.37 -21.12
CA LYS A 89 18.20 2.18 -22.32
C LYS A 89 17.52 1.61 -23.58
N PHE A 90 17.62 0.30 -23.78
CA PHE A 90 17.00 -0.41 -24.90
C PHE A 90 15.47 -0.25 -24.91
N VAL A 91 14.82 -0.42 -23.76
CA VAL A 91 13.35 -0.28 -23.66
C VAL A 91 12.91 1.17 -23.85
N ALA A 92 13.67 2.13 -23.33
CA ALA A 92 13.39 3.56 -23.44
C ALA A 92 13.66 4.15 -24.84
N HIS A 93 14.19 3.36 -25.78
CA HIS A 93 14.52 3.81 -27.11
C HIS A 93 13.30 4.40 -27.85
N PRO A 94 13.41 5.55 -28.54
CA PRO A 94 12.28 6.24 -29.17
C PRO A 94 11.44 5.35 -30.10
N ASN A 95 12.08 4.55 -30.96
CA ASN A 95 11.37 3.67 -31.90
C ASN A 95 10.55 2.59 -31.16
N VAL A 96 11.09 2.05 -30.06
CA VAL A 96 10.40 1.05 -29.23
C VAL A 96 9.21 1.69 -28.51
N GLN A 97 9.41 2.87 -27.92
CA GLN A 97 8.35 3.61 -27.24
C GLN A 97 7.23 4.05 -28.19
N GLN A 98 7.57 4.45 -29.42
CA GLN A 98 6.57 4.79 -30.44
C GLN A 98 5.72 3.58 -30.85
N LEU A 99 6.35 2.41 -31.03
CA LEU A 99 5.63 1.17 -31.30
C LEU A 99 4.70 0.81 -30.14
N LEU A 100 5.20 0.85 -28.90
CA LEU A 100 4.39 0.58 -27.70
C LEU A 100 3.21 1.55 -27.56
N ALA A 101 3.44 2.84 -27.83
CA ALA A 101 2.39 3.85 -27.82
C ALA A 101 1.32 3.60 -28.89
N SER A 102 1.70 3.10 -30.08
CA SER A 102 0.75 2.74 -31.13
C SER A 102 -0.16 1.58 -30.73
N ILE A 103 0.41 0.57 -30.06
CA ILE A 103 -0.35 -0.58 -29.52
C ILE A 103 -1.23 -0.12 -28.35
N TRP A 104 -0.72 0.76 -27.49
CA TRP A 104 -1.45 1.26 -26.33
C TRP A 104 -2.70 2.06 -26.71
N TYR A 105 -2.56 3.02 -27.63
CA TYR A 105 -3.63 3.94 -28.02
C TYR A 105 -4.45 3.50 -29.25
N GLU A 106 -4.32 2.25 -29.70
CA GLU A 106 -5.03 1.70 -30.86
C GLU A 106 -6.57 1.86 -30.79
N SER A 107 -7.14 1.95 -29.59
CA SER A 107 -8.58 2.15 -29.38
C SER A 107 -9.07 3.58 -29.59
N VAL A 108 -8.18 4.57 -29.47
CA VAL A 108 -8.53 5.99 -29.38
C VAL A 108 -7.62 6.82 -30.29
N PRO A 109 -7.79 6.71 -31.62
CA PRO A 109 -6.95 7.45 -32.56
C PRO A 109 -7.06 8.96 -32.29
N GLY A 110 -5.91 9.63 -32.25
CA GLY A 110 -5.83 11.07 -31.99
C GLY A 110 -5.97 11.48 -30.53
N PHE A 111 -6.12 10.56 -29.57
CA PHE A 111 -6.22 10.88 -28.13
C PHE A 111 -5.07 11.79 -27.66
N ARG A 112 -3.84 11.49 -28.06
CA ARG A 112 -2.63 12.26 -27.73
C ARG A 112 -2.63 13.70 -28.22
N ARG A 113 -3.44 14.03 -29.24
CA ARG A 113 -3.52 15.39 -29.83
C ARG A 113 -4.59 16.26 -29.16
N LYS A 114 -5.42 15.69 -28.29
CA LYS A 114 -6.52 16.40 -27.61
C LYS A 114 -5.99 17.23 -26.43
N ASN A 115 -6.71 18.30 -26.09
CA ASN A 115 -6.45 19.09 -24.89
C ASN A 115 -6.65 18.23 -23.62
N MET A 116 -5.95 18.57 -22.54
CA MET A 116 -6.02 17.84 -21.27
C MET A 116 -7.45 17.68 -20.74
N VAL A 117 -8.28 18.73 -20.83
CA VAL A 117 -9.69 18.67 -20.39
C VAL A 117 -10.49 17.66 -21.22
N LEU A 118 -10.29 17.63 -22.54
CA LEU A 118 -10.99 16.69 -23.42
C LEU A 118 -10.50 15.26 -23.20
N GLN A 119 -9.20 15.07 -22.97
CA GLN A 119 -8.63 13.79 -22.58
C GLN A 119 -9.24 13.29 -21.26
N ALA A 120 -9.31 14.15 -20.24
CA ALA A 120 -9.91 13.83 -18.95
C ALA A 120 -11.40 13.48 -19.10
N ALA A 121 -12.17 14.26 -19.85
CA ALA A 121 -13.58 13.99 -20.12
C ALA A 121 -13.79 12.62 -20.81
N GLU A 122 -12.95 12.27 -21.79
CA GLU A 122 -13.01 10.95 -22.42
C GLU A 122 -12.61 9.82 -21.48
N MET A 123 -11.58 10.02 -20.64
CA MET A 123 -11.19 9.05 -19.63
C MET A 123 -12.31 8.83 -18.61
N VAL A 124 -12.94 9.89 -18.12
CA VAL A 124 -14.09 9.80 -17.19
C VAL A 124 -15.26 9.10 -17.86
N ARG A 125 -15.59 9.43 -19.12
CA ARG A 125 -16.68 8.78 -19.87
C ARG A 125 -16.44 7.28 -20.02
N ILE A 126 -15.24 6.86 -20.46
CA ILE A 126 -14.92 5.44 -20.63
C ILE A 126 -14.88 4.73 -19.27
N GLY A 127 -14.31 5.40 -18.25
CA GLY A 127 -14.27 4.94 -16.88
C GLY A 127 -15.68 4.68 -16.33
N ALA A 128 -16.60 5.64 -16.42
CA ALA A 128 -17.98 5.47 -15.94
C ALA A 128 -18.73 4.30 -16.61
N MET A 129 -18.37 3.97 -17.87
CA MET A 129 -18.95 2.86 -18.62
C MET A 129 -18.29 1.50 -18.31
N PHE A 130 -17.33 1.43 -17.37
CA PHE A 130 -16.63 0.18 -17.04
C PHE A 130 -17.56 -1.00 -16.68
N PRO A 131 -18.68 -0.84 -15.94
CA PRO A 131 -19.54 -1.97 -15.58
C PRO A 131 -20.21 -2.55 -16.82
N LEU A 132 -20.68 -1.69 -17.72
CA LEU A 132 -21.31 -2.09 -18.97
C LEU A 132 -20.33 -2.81 -19.91
N TYR A 133 -19.10 -2.31 -20.04
CA TYR A 133 -18.07 -3.01 -20.82
C TYR A 133 -17.71 -4.37 -20.24
N SER A 134 -17.62 -4.47 -18.91
CA SER A 134 -17.28 -5.71 -18.21
C SER A 134 -18.39 -6.76 -18.36
N LEU A 135 -19.65 -6.35 -18.16
CA LEU A 135 -20.82 -7.23 -18.35
C LEU A 135 -20.95 -7.68 -19.81
N ALA A 136 -20.77 -6.77 -20.77
CA ALA A 136 -20.80 -7.12 -22.19
C ALA A 136 -19.69 -8.13 -22.57
N TYR A 137 -18.50 -8.02 -21.96
CA TYR A 137 -17.43 -8.98 -22.18
C TYR A 137 -17.73 -10.36 -21.60
N ILE A 138 -18.37 -10.43 -20.42
CA ILE A 138 -18.78 -11.69 -19.79
C ILE A 138 -19.91 -12.36 -20.59
N ALA A 139 -20.92 -11.60 -21.02
CA ALA A 139 -22.08 -12.14 -21.73
C ALA A 139 -21.77 -12.48 -23.20
N ALA A 140 -21.02 -11.62 -23.90
CA ALA A 140 -20.74 -11.76 -25.32
C ALA A 140 -19.31 -11.30 -25.65
N PRO A 141 -18.28 -12.15 -25.42
CA PRO A 141 -16.87 -11.75 -25.54
C PRO A 141 -16.44 -11.39 -26.97
N HIS A 142 -17.19 -11.81 -27.99
CA HIS A 142 -16.93 -11.51 -29.40
C HIS A 142 -17.67 -10.27 -29.92
N SER A 143 -18.53 -9.65 -29.10
CA SER A 143 -19.24 -8.41 -29.44
C SER A 143 -18.28 -7.23 -29.65
N ALA A 144 -18.74 -6.17 -30.31
CA ALA A 144 -17.94 -4.95 -30.51
C ALA A 144 -17.49 -4.33 -29.17
N ALA A 145 -18.37 -4.32 -28.16
CA ALA A 145 -18.04 -3.87 -26.81
C ALA A 145 -17.00 -4.78 -26.13
N GLY A 146 -17.16 -6.11 -26.23
CA GLY A 146 -16.20 -7.08 -25.69
C GLY A 146 -14.82 -6.97 -26.33
N ARG A 147 -14.73 -6.77 -27.65
CA ARG A 147 -13.46 -6.52 -28.36
C ARG A 147 -12.82 -5.20 -27.95
N THR A 148 -13.61 -4.18 -27.64
CA THR A 148 -13.10 -2.87 -27.18
C THR A 148 -12.42 -2.98 -25.82
N LEU A 149 -12.98 -3.76 -24.88
CA LEU A 149 -12.37 -3.98 -23.55
C LEU A 149 -11.05 -4.76 -23.62
N ARG A 150 -10.83 -5.57 -24.67
CA ARG A 150 -9.55 -6.30 -24.86
C ARG A 150 -8.38 -5.36 -25.18
N LYS A 151 -8.65 -4.13 -25.64
CA LYS A 151 -7.60 -3.16 -25.97
C LYS A 151 -6.93 -2.63 -24.69
N PRO A 152 -5.59 -2.48 -24.66
CA PRO A 152 -4.82 -2.28 -23.43
C PRO A 152 -5.18 -0.99 -22.68
N PHE A 153 -5.34 0.14 -23.38
CA PHE A 153 -5.69 1.40 -22.73
C PHE A 153 -7.09 1.39 -22.11
N ILE A 154 -8.09 0.81 -22.80
CA ILE A 154 -9.46 0.67 -22.27
C ILE A 154 -9.47 -0.26 -21.06
N LYS A 155 -8.75 -1.39 -21.15
CA LYS A 155 -8.57 -2.33 -20.03
C LYS A 155 -7.97 -1.62 -18.81
N PHE A 156 -6.88 -0.86 -19.00
CA PHE A 156 -6.23 -0.09 -17.94
C PHE A 156 -7.20 0.88 -17.26
N LEU A 157 -7.96 1.62 -18.06
CA LEU A 157 -8.92 2.61 -17.56
C LEU A 157 -10.10 1.95 -16.83
N ALA A 158 -10.58 0.82 -17.32
CA ALA A 158 -11.62 0.03 -16.65
C ALA A 158 -11.14 -0.53 -15.30
N HIS A 159 -9.92 -1.07 -15.23
CA HIS A 159 -9.32 -1.51 -13.96
C HIS A 159 -9.15 -0.34 -12.98
N SER A 160 -8.64 0.80 -13.46
CA SER A 160 -8.47 2.00 -12.64
C SER A 160 -9.81 2.51 -12.12
N ALA A 161 -10.84 2.60 -12.98
CA ALA A 161 -12.18 3.02 -12.59
C ALA A 161 -12.84 2.08 -11.58
N SER A 162 -12.70 0.76 -11.75
CA SER A 162 -13.16 -0.23 -10.77
C SER A 162 -12.46 -0.06 -9.42
N TYR A 163 -11.16 0.23 -9.42
CA TYR A 163 -10.41 0.50 -8.20
C TYR A 163 -10.83 1.82 -7.52
N PHE A 164 -11.09 2.88 -8.28
CA PHE A 164 -11.67 4.11 -7.74
C PHE A 164 -13.06 3.88 -7.13
N MET A 165 -13.89 3.04 -7.76
CA MET A 165 -15.18 2.66 -7.20
C MET A 165 -15.02 1.87 -5.89
N PHE A 166 -14.03 0.97 -5.81
CA PHE A 166 -13.69 0.27 -4.57
C PHE A 166 -13.30 1.25 -3.45
N LEU A 167 -12.42 2.21 -3.72
CA LEU A 167 -12.04 3.25 -2.74
C LEU A 167 -13.24 4.11 -2.34
N PHE A 168 -14.11 4.45 -3.30
CA PHE A 168 -15.34 5.18 -3.01
C PHE A 168 -16.26 4.40 -2.05
N LEU A 169 -16.42 3.08 -2.24
CA LEU A 169 -17.16 2.23 -1.31
C LEU A 169 -16.52 2.19 0.08
N LEU A 170 -15.19 2.16 0.19
CA LEU A 170 -14.49 2.24 1.48
C LEU A 170 -14.77 3.58 2.19
N ILE A 171 -14.80 4.69 1.46
CA ILE A 171 -15.15 6.01 1.99
C ILE A 171 -16.60 6.02 2.47
N LEU A 172 -17.54 5.47 1.69
CA LEU A 172 -18.94 5.34 2.08
C LEU A 172 -19.12 4.51 3.36
N ALA A 173 -18.38 3.39 3.47
CA ALA A 173 -18.36 2.56 4.67
C ALA A 173 -17.82 3.32 5.89
N SER A 174 -16.74 4.11 5.71
CA SER A 174 -16.14 4.92 6.77
C SER A 174 -17.08 6.04 7.24
N GLN A 175 -17.83 6.67 6.34
CA GLN A 175 -18.79 7.74 6.69
C GLN A 175 -20.07 7.18 7.32
N ARG A 176 -20.22 5.85 7.44
CA ARG A 176 -21.40 5.16 7.97
C ARG A 176 -22.71 5.70 7.39
N ILE A 177 -22.71 6.04 6.09
CA ILE A 177 -23.85 6.71 5.44
C ILE A 177 -25.13 5.88 5.56
N GLU A 178 -25.03 4.55 5.60
CA GLU A 178 -26.21 3.68 5.83
C GLU A 178 -26.88 3.88 7.20
N THR A 179 -26.16 4.42 8.20
CA THR A 179 -26.73 4.77 9.52
C THR A 179 -27.16 6.24 9.62
N ALA A 180 -26.55 7.14 8.84
CA ALA A 180 -26.85 8.58 8.84
C ALA A 180 -27.97 8.95 7.86
N ALA A 181 -27.98 8.34 6.68
CA ALA A 181 -29.07 8.42 5.74
C ALA A 181 -30.09 7.33 6.11
N GLY A 182 -31.10 7.71 6.89
CA GLY A 182 -32.30 6.90 7.09
C GLY A 182 -32.90 6.52 5.74
N GLY A 183 -32.46 5.38 5.21
CA GLY A 183 -32.93 4.72 4.01
C GLY A 183 -32.93 5.56 2.72
N LEU A 184 -32.05 5.20 1.77
CA LEU A 184 -32.45 5.23 0.36
C LEU A 184 -33.70 4.34 0.11
N PHE A 185 -34.02 3.46 1.07
CA PHE A 185 -35.22 2.62 1.18
C PHE A 185 -36.10 2.92 2.43
N GLY A 186 -36.14 4.18 2.89
CA GLY A 186 -37.23 4.69 3.74
C GLY A 186 -37.48 4.03 5.11
N SER A 187 -36.48 3.47 5.79
CA SER A 187 -36.66 2.99 7.17
C SER A 187 -36.08 3.99 8.17
N VAL A 188 -36.96 4.54 9.01
CA VAL A 188 -36.64 5.45 10.11
C VAL A 188 -35.73 4.74 11.11
N PRO A 189 -34.60 5.33 11.54
CA PRO A 189 -33.78 4.75 12.60
C PRO A 189 -34.55 4.81 13.93
N ASN A 190 -34.88 3.64 14.50
CA ASN A 190 -35.34 3.55 15.89
C ASN A 190 -34.22 4.03 16.81
N ASN A 191 -34.47 5.10 17.58
CA ASN A 191 -33.55 5.72 18.54
C ASN A 191 -33.06 4.79 19.67
N ASP A 192 -33.65 3.59 19.84
CA ASP A 192 -33.35 2.68 20.95
C ASP A 192 -32.30 1.59 20.62
N LYS A 193 -31.67 1.64 19.45
CA LYS A 193 -30.62 0.68 19.08
C LYS A 193 -29.24 1.31 19.24
N PRO A 194 -28.32 0.73 20.05
CA PRO A 194 -26.98 1.29 20.20
C PRO A 194 -26.28 1.37 18.84
N LEU A 195 -25.62 2.51 18.60
CA LEU A 195 -24.97 2.90 17.33
C LEU A 195 -23.85 1.94 16.88
N SER A 196 -23.36 1.10 17.79
CA SER A 196 -22.37 0.06 17.54
C SER A 196 -22.80 -1.19 18.28
N ARG A 197 -23.07 -2.27 17.53
CA ARG A 197 -23.39 -3.59 18.09
C ARG A 197 -22.24 -4.53 17.80
N ARG A 198 -21.75 -5.17 18.86
CA ARG A 198 -20.76 -6.24 18.76
C ARG A 198 -21.31 -7.36 17.88
N GLY A 199 -20.52 -7.84 16.92
CA GLY A 199 -20.90 -8.96 16.04
C GLY A 199 -22.10 -8.66 15.11
N ALA A 200 -22.34 -7.40 14.74
CA ALA A 200 -23.39 -7.05 13.78
C ALA A 200 -23.18 -7.77 12.43
N PRO A 201 -24.27 -8.18 11.74
CA PRO A 201 -24.16 -8.76 10.41
C PRO A 201 -23.60 -7.72 9.41
N PRO A 202 -22.89 -8.16 8.35
CA PRO A 202 -22.32 -7.24 7.38
C PRO A 202 -23.38 -6.38 6.71
N SER A 203 -23.07 -5.11 6.52
CA SER A 203 -23.95 -4.17 5.82
C SER A 203 -23.95 -4.39 4.30
N LEU A 204 -24.85 -3.73 3.55
CA LEU A 204 -24.90 -3.91 2.09
C LEU A 204 -23.61 -3.40 1.43
N VAL A 205 -23.10 -2.24 1.86
CA VAL A 205 -21.80 -1.73 1.41
C VAL A 205 -20.66 -2.70 1.78
N GLU A 206 -20.68 -3.32 2.97
CA GLU A 206 -19.66 -4.30 3.35
C GLU A 206 -19.73 -5.57 2.50
N TRP A 207 -20.93 -6.06 2.15
CA TRP A 207 -21.10 -7.16 1.19
C TRP A 207 -20.53 -6.83 -0.18
N LEU A 208 -20.74 -5.60 -0.66
CA LEU A 208 -20.10 -5.12 -1.88
C LEU A 208 -18.58 -5.14 -1.74
N ILE A 209 -18.02 -4.54 -0.69
CA ILE A 209 -16.58 -4.53 -0.41
C ILE A 209 -16.00 -5.95 -0.40
N LEU A 210 -16.67 -6.91 0.24
CA LEU A 210 -16.26 -8.32 0.25
C LEU A 210 -16.19 -8.92 -1.15
N ALA A 211 -17.14 -8.60 -2.02
CA ALA A 211 -17.09 -9.04 -3.41
C ALA A 211 -15.86 -8.48 -4.14
N TRP A 212 -15.54 -7.20 -3.96
CA TRP A 212 -14.31 -6.60 -4.52
C TRP A 212 -13.04 -7.24 -3.97
N VAL A 213 -12.94 -7.38 -2.64
CA VAL A 213 -11.79 -8.00 -1.96
C VAL A 213 -11.57 -9.42 -2.46
N SER A 214 -12.63 -10.22 -2.65
CA SER A 214 -12.51 -11.57 -3.21
C SER A 214 -11.91 -11.58 -4.62
N GLY A 215 -12.28 -10.61 -5.45
CA GLY A 215 -11.73 -10.43 -6.80
C GLY A 215 -10.27 -10.00 -6.78
N LEU A 216 -9.88 -9.12 -5.86
CA LEU A 216 -8.49 -8.69 -5.67
C LEU A 216 -7.60 -9.87 -5.22
N ILE A 217 -8.06 -10.64 -4.24
CA ILE A 217 -7.35 -11.85 -3.77
C ILE A 217 -7.19 -12.84 -4.92
N TRP A 218 -8.26 -13.11 -5.68
CA TRP A 218 -8.18 -14.02 -6.82
C TRP A 218 -7.21 -13.53 -7.91
N SER A 219 -7.18 -12.23 -8.17
CA SER A 219 -6.22 -11.61 -9.10
C SER A 219 -4.78 -11.81 -8.62
N GLU A 220 -4.50 -11.55 -7.34
CA GLU A 220 -3.15 -11.74 -6.77
C GLU A 220 -2.71 -13.20 -6.77
N VAL A 221 -3.61 -14.14 -6.44
CA VAL A 221 -3.30 -15.57 -6.46
C VAL A 221 -2.90 -16.02 -7.87
N LYS A 222 -3.59 -15.55 -8.91
CA LYS A 222 -3.21 -15.82 -10.30
C LYS A 222 -1.87 -15.22 -10.66
N GLN A 223 -1.64 -13.96 -10.29
CA GLN A 223 -0.39 -13.27 -10.57
C GLN A 223 0.81 -13.95 -9.88
N LEU A 224 0.65 -14.38 -8.64
CA LEU A 224 1.65 -15.15 -7.89
C LEU A 224 1.94 -16.50 -8.55
N TRP A 225 0.90 -17.20 -9.02
CA TRP A 225 1.04 -18.48 -9.71
C TRP A 225 1.77 -18.35 -11.05
N ASP A 226 1.43 -17.34 -11.85
CA ASP A 226 1.99 -17.15 -13.19
C ASP A 226 3.44 -16.64 -13.18
N MET A 227 3.81 -15.76 -12.24
CA MET A 227 5.18 -15.20 -12.15
C MET A 227 6.11 -16.03 -11.28
N GLY A 228 5.57 -16.76 -10.30
CA GLY A 228 6.33 -17.46 -9.27
C GLY A 228 6.77 -16.56 -8.11
N LEU A 229 6.97 -17.17 -6.94
CA LEU A 229 7.20 -16.48 -5.66
C LEU A 229 8.40 -15.52 -5.67
N ARG A 230 9.51 -15.94 -6.27
CA ARG A 230 10.77 -15.16 -6.25
C ARG A 230 10.65 -13.85 -7.02
N GLU A 231 10.06 -13.88 -8.21
CA GLU A 231 9.86 -12.68 -9.02
C GLU A 231 8.79 -11.77 -8.39
N TYR A 232 7.74 -12.36 -7.80
CA TYR A 232 6.68 -11.65 -7.10
C TYR A 232 7.20 -10.78 -5.95
N VAL A 233 7.96 -11.36 -5.01
CA VAL A 233 8.44 -10.65 -3.79
C VAL A 233 9.48 -9.57 -4.10
N HIS A 234 10.15 -9.65 -5.25
CA HIS A 234 11.11 -8.61 -5.66
C HIS A 234 10.44 -7.30 -6.12
N ASP A 235 9.13 -7.30 -6.37
CA ASP A 235 8.36 -6.10 -6.65
C ASP A 235 7.70 -5.58 -5.37
N MET A 236 8.10 -4.38 -4.94
CA MET A 236 7.58 -3.75 -3.73
C MET A 236 6.07 -3.53 -3.78
N TRP A 237 5.49 -3.29 -4.96
CA TRP A 237 4.05 -3.07 -5.10
C TRP A 237 3.25 -4.35 -4.88
N ASN A 238 3.76 -5.49 -5.38
CA ASN A 238 3.16 -6.80 -5.12
C ASN A 238 3.19 -7.14 -3.62
N VAL A 239 4.26 -6.77 -2.91
CA VAL A 239 4.34 -6.94 -1.46
C VAL A 239 3.28 -6.10 -0.73
N ILE A 240 3.10 -4.83 -1.14
CA ILE A 240 2.04 -3.95 -0.58
C ILE A 240 0.65 -4.55 -0.85
N ASP A 241 0.41 -5.08 -2.05
CA ASP A 241 -0.86 -5.71 -2.42
C ASP A 241 -1.14 -6.97 -1.61
N PHE A 242 -0.13 -7.81 -1.42
CA PHE A 242 -0.23 -8.99 -0.56
C PHE A 242 -0.53 -8.63 0.90
N VAL A 243 0.16 -7.64 1.47
CA VAL A 243 -0.08 -7.17 2.85
C VAL A 243 -1.50 -6.62 2.98
N THR A 244 -1.95 -5.80 2.03
CA THR A 244 -3.29 -5.21 2.02
C THR A 244 -4.38 -6.29 1.99
N ASN A 245 -4.25 -7.27 1.09
CA ASN A 245 -5.19 -8.39 1.01
C ASN A 245 -5.17 -9.26 2.27
N SER A 246 -3.99 -9.47 2.87
CA SER A 246 -3.86 -10.20 4.13
C SER A 246 -4.57 -9.49 5.29
N LEU A 247 -4.49 -8.15 5.36
CA LEU A 247 -5.22 -7.35 6.35
C LEU A 247 -6.73 -7.45 6.15
N TYR A 248 -7.21 -7.46 4.90
CA TYR A 248 -8.64 -7.68 4.62
C TYR A 248 -9.10 -9.08 5.05
N VAL A 249 -8.33 -10.13 4.75
CA VAL A 249 -8.65 -11.50 5.18
C VAL A 249 -8.69 -11.59 6.72
N ALA A 250 -7.71 -11.01 7.41
CA ALA A 250 -7.66 -10.98 8.87
C ALA A 250 -8.87 -10.24 9.47
N THR A 251 -9.27 -9.12 8.86
CA THR A 251 -10.47 -8.36 9.25
C THR A 251 -11.73 -9.23 9.15
N VAL A 252 -11.92 -9.94 8.03
CA VAL A 252 -13.08 -10.81 7.81
C VAL A 252 -13.08 -11.97 8.80
N ALA A 253 -11.92 -12.59 9.03
CA ALA A 253 -11.79 -13.68 9.99
C ALA A 253 -12.17 -13.24 11.42
N LEU A 254 -11.65 -12.10 11.89
CA LEU A 254 -11.96 -11.56 13.22
C LEU A 254 -13.44 -11.16 13.36
N ARG A 255 -14.05 -10.62 12.31
CA ARG A 255 -15.49 -10.32 12.30
C ARG A 255 -16.36 -11.58 12.39
N ILE A 256 -15.97 -12.64 11.68
CA ILE A 256 -16.65 -13.94 11.79
C ILE A 256 -16.53 -14.50 13.21
N VAL A 257 -15.33 -14.44 13.80
CA VAL A 257 -15.09 -14.86 15.20
C VAL A 257 -15.95 -14.06 16.17
N SER A 258 -15.98 -12.73 16.04
CA SER A 258 -16.83 -11.84 16.86
C SER A 258 -18.31 -12.20 16.73
N HIS A 259 -18.79 -12.48 15.51
CA HIS A 259 -20.18 -12.88 15.27
C HIS A 259 -20.54 -14.20 15.97
N PHE A 260 -19.66 -15.21 15.88
CA PHE A 260 -19.86 -16.48 16.57
C PHE A 260 -19.79 -16.35 18.09
N GLN A 261 -18.89 -15.52 18.61
CA GLN A 261 -18.76 -15.27 20.04
C GLN A 261 -20.04 -14.63 20.61
N VAL A 262 -20.58 -13.61 19.95
CA VAL A 262 -21.84 -12.97 20.35
C VAL A 262 -23.02 -13.94 20.25
N ARG A 263 -23.08 -14.79 19.21
CA ARG A 263 -24.10 -15.86 19.12
C ARG A 263 -24.02 -16.86 20.27
N ARG A 264 -22.80 -17.22 20.69
CA ARG A 264 -22.60 -18.12 21.84
C ARG A 264 -23.06 -17.49 23.14
N GLU A 265 -22.71 -16.22 23.36
CA GLU A 265 -23.13 -15.45 24.55
C GLU A 265 -24.66 -15.31 24.62
N MET A 266 -25.32 -15.06 23.47
CA MET A 266 -26.78 -15.05 23.37
C MET A 266 -27.40 -16.40 23.76
N ALA A 267 -26.83 -17.51 23.28
CA ALA A 267 -27.33 -18.85 23.60
C ALA A 267 -27.15 -19.22 25.09
N GLN A 268 -26.14 -18.65 25.75
CA GLN A 268 -25.85 -18.84 27.17
C GLN A 268 -26.63 -17.87 28.09
N GLY A 269 -27.42 -16.96 27.53
CA GLY A 269 -28.15 -15.94 28.30
C GLY A 269 -27.25 -14.89 28.95
N LEU A 270 -26.00 -14.75 28.50
CA LEU A 270 -25.06 -13.74 29.00
C LEU A 270 -25.41 -12.35 28.43
N GLN A 271 -24.94 -11.30 29.09
CA GLN A 271 -25.10 -9.93 28.61
C GLN A 271 -24.22 -9.67 27.38
N TRP A 272 -24.79 -9.88 26.18
CA TRP A 272 -24.11 -9.72 24.89
C TRP A 272 -24.21 -8.28 24.33
N ASN A 273 -25.27 -7.54 24.66
CA ASN A 273 -25.54 -6.20 24.14
C ASN A 273 -25.01 -5.11 25.08
N GLN A 274 -23.69 -5.04 25.23
CA GLN A 274 -23.03 -4.04 26.06
C GLN A 274 -22.59 -2.83 25.24
N PRO A 275 -22.62 -1.61 25.82
CA PRO A 275 -22.11 -0.42 25.16
C PRO A 275 -20.59 -0.52 24.93
N ARG A 276 -20.08 0.17 23.92
CA ARG A 276 -18.70 0.02 23.40
C ARG A 276 -17.62 0.26 24.46
N GLU A 277 -17.89 1.17 25.39
CA GLU A 277 -16.96 1.57 26.46
C GLU A 277 -16.67 0.42 27.43
N LYS A 278 -17.55 -0.60 27.48
CA LYS A 278 -17.39 -1.78 28.34
C LYS A 278 -16.76 -2.97 27.62
N TRP A 279 -16.45 -2.83 26.33
CA TRP A 279 -15.80 -3.91 25.59
C TRP A 279 -14.37 -4.08 26.07
N ASP A 280 -13.89 -5.33 26.03
CA ASP A 280 -12.50 -5.61 26.34
C ASP A 280 -11.58 -4.95 25.30
N ALA A 281 -10.39 -4.51 25.71
CA ALA A 281 -9.44 -3.84 24.83
C ALA A 281 -8.96 -4.75 23.68
N TRP A 282 -8.99 -6.06 23.90
CA TRP A 282 -8.61 -7.09 22.92
C TRP A 282 -9.79 -7.74 22.22
N ASP A 283 -10.96 -7.09 22.25
CA ASP A 283 -12.15 -7.61 21.58
C ASP A 283 -11.89 -7.83 20.07
N PRO A 284 -12.23 -9.00 19.51
CA PRO A 284 -12.03 -9.29 18.09
C PRO A 284 -12.67 -8.25 17.15
N MET A 285 -13.77 -7.62 17.57
CA MET A 285 -14.41 -6.55 16.81
C MET A 285 -13.51 -5.32 16.71
N LEU A 286 -12.95 -4.86 17.83
CA LEU A 286 -12.07 -3.68 17.86
C LEU A 286 -10.79 -3.93 17.06
N LEU A 287 -10.20 -5.12 17.21
CA LEU A 287 -9.05 -5.53 16.41
C LEU A 287 -9.39 -5.54 14.91
N SER A 288 -10.56 -6.05 14.53
CA SER A 288 -11.00 -6.04 13.14
C SER A 288 -11.19 -4.64 12.57
N GLU A 289 -11.73 -3.69 13.35
CA GLU A 289 -11.86 -2.29 12.94
C GLU A 289 -10.49 -1.63 12.75
N GLY A 290 -9.54 -1.91 13.64
CA GLY A 290 -8.16 -1.46 13.53
C GLY A 290 -7.48 -1.98 12.26
N LEU A 291 -7.55 -3.29 12.00
CA LEU A 291 -6.98 -3.89 10.78
C LEU A 291 -7.67 -3.39 9.51
N PHE A 292 -8.99 -3.20 9.54
CA PHE A 292 -9.74 -2.63 8.41
C PHE A 292 -9.28 -1.21 8.09
N SER A 293 -9.06 -0.38 9.12
CA SER A 293 -8.56 0.98 8.93
C SER A 293 -7.16 1.00 8.31
N ALA A 294 -6.26 0.12 8.77
CA ALA A 294 -4.94 -0.05 8.18
C ALA A 294 -5.01 -0.52 6.72
N ALA A 295 -5.88 -1.49 6.41
CA ALA A 295 -6.10 -1.96 5.04
C ALA A 295 -6.60 -0.84 4.11
N ASN A 296 -7.45 0.06 4.61
CA ASN A 296 -7.95 1.20 3.84
C ASN A 296 -6.86 2.23 3.55
N ILE A 297 -5.92 2.45 4.48
CA ILE A 297 -4.75 3.31 4.26
C ILE A 297 -3.90 2.74 3.12
N PHE A 298 -3.53 1.45 3.19
CA PHE A 298 -2.72 0.83 2.14
C PHE A 298 -3.45 0.80 0.79
N SER A 299 -4.75 0.52 0.79
CA SER A 299 -5.58 0.60 -0.43
C SER A 299 -5.57 2.00 -1.04
N SER A 300 -5.64 3.04 -0.21
CA SER A 300 -5.57 4.43 -0.71
C SER A 300 -4.18 4.77 -1.25
N LEU A 301 -3.11 4.30 -0.60
CA LEU A 301 -1.72 4.51 -1.04
C LEU A 301 -1.44 3.86 -2.42
N LYS A 302 -2.15 2.80 -2.80
CA LYS A 302 -2.04 2.19 -4.14
C LYS A 302 -2.34 3.17 -5.28
N LEU A 303 -3.06 4.28 -5.04
CA LEU A 303 -3.27 5.32 -6.05
C LEU A 303 -1.95 5.94 -6.56
N VAL A 304 -0.92 5.98 -5.71
CA VAL A 304 0.42 6.45 -6.10
C VAL A 304 0.98 5.64 -7.27
N TYR A 305 0.71 4.33 -7.31
CA TYR A 305 1.10 3.46 -8.41
C TYR A 305 0.31 3.78 -9.70
N ILE A 306 -1.01 3.99 -9.62
CA ILE A 306 -1.83 4.30 -10.80
C ILE A 306 -1.41 5.63 -11.44
N PHE A 307 -1.07 6.63 -10.62
CA PHE A 307 -0.62 7.94 -11.10
C PHE A 307 0.78 7.91 -11.74
N SER A 308 1.54 6.81 -11.65
CA SER A 308 2.84 6.69 -12.32
C SER A 308 2.74 6.70 -13.84
N VAL A 309 1.56 6.41 -14.39
CA VAL A 309 1.29 6.45 -15.84
C VAL A 309 1.24 7.88 -16.38
N ASN A 310 1.03 8.88 -15.52
CA ASN A 310 1.01 10.28 -15.94
C ASN A 310 2.45 10.75 -16.30
N PRO A 311 2.64 11.40 -17.46
CA PRO A 311 3.96 11.89 -17.88
C PRO A 311 4.66 12.84 -16.88
N HIS A 312 3.89 13.57 -16.07
CA HIS A 312 4.42 14.52 -15.09
C HIS A 312 4.64 13.89 -13.70
N LEU A 313 3.73 13.02 -13.24
CA LEU A 313 3.82 12.41 -11.91
C LEU A 313 4.71 11.17 -11.87
N GLY A 314 4.84 10.44 -12.99
CA GLY A 314 5.67 9.24 -13.08
C GLY A 314 7.14 9.45 -12.69
N PRO A 315 7.85 10.44 -13.28
CA PRO A 315 9.24 10.70 -12.91
C PRO A 315 9.42 11.05 -11.42
N LEU A 316 8.49 11.83 -10.85
CA LEU A 316 8.50 12.20 -9.44
C LEU A 316 8.34 10.96 -8.54
N GLN A 317 7.39 10.08 -8.87
CA GLN A 317 7.14 8.84 -8.13
C GLN A 317 8.33 7.86 -8.20
N VAL A 318 8.99 7.75 -9.36
CA VAL A 318 10.21 6.96 -9.52
C VAL A 318 11.36 7.54 -8.69
N SER A 319 11.48 8.87 -8.62
CA SER A 319 12.48 9.55 -7.80
C SER A 319 12.26 9.25 -6.31
N LEU A 320 11.03 9.44 -5.82
CA LEU A 320 10.63 9.11 -4.45
C LEU A 320 10.96 7.65 -4.10
N SER A 321 10.56 6.71 -4.96
CA SER A 321 10.77 5.27 -4.73
C SER A 321 12.25 4.90 -4.60
N ARG A 322 13.17 5.63 -5.25
CA ARG A 322 14.62 5.40 -5.12
C ARG A 322 15.18 5.98 -3.83
N MET A 323 14.67 7.12 -3.38
CA MET A 323 15.11 7.76 -2.14
C MET A 323 14.68 7.00 -0.89
N VAL A 324 13.55 6.27 -0.93
CA VAL A 324 13.06 5.49 0.22
C VAL A 324 14.10 4.54 0.79
N LEU A 325 14.92 3.89 -0.06
CA LEU A 325 15.98 3.00 0.41
C LEU A 325 17.09 3.73 1.16
N ASP A 326 17.37 4.98 0.82
CA ASP A 326 18.34 5.80 1.53
C ASP A 326 17.74 6.32 2.84
N ILE A 327 16.48 6.75 2.84
CA ILE A 327 15.73 7.11 4.07
C ILE A 327 15.74 5.96 5.08
N LEU A 328 15.47 4.72 4.64
CA LEU A 328 15.47 3.56 5.53
C LEU A 328 16.85 3.31 6.18
N LYS A 329 17.96 3.58 5.47
CA LYS A 329 19.31 3.45 6.06
C LYS A 329 19.52 4.48 7.17
N PHE A 330 19.11 5.73 6.96
CA PHE A 330 19.18 6.76 7.99
C PHE A 330 18.26 6.46 9.17
N PHE A 331 17.07 5.94 8.90
CA PHE A 331 16.10 5.57 9.95
C PHE A 331 16.63 4.47 10.89
N VAL A 332 17.44 3.54 10.39
CA VAL A 332 18.10 2.53 11.25
C VAL A 332 19.08 3.17 12.23
N LEU A 333 19.83 4.19 11.79
CA LEU A 333 20.73 4.94 12.68
C LEU A 333 19.93 5.75 13.71
N ASP A 334 18.81 6.35 13.28
CA ASP A 334 17.92 7.11 14.15
C ASP A 334 17.30 6.23 15.25
N ILE A 335 16.82 5.02 14.92
CA ILE A 335 16.32 4.06 15.92
C ILE A 335 17.40 3.75 16.98
N LEU A 336 18.66 3.59 16.57
CA LEU A 336 19.76 3.30 17.49
C LEU A 336 19.98 4.47 18.47
N VAL A 337 19.92 5.71 17.96
CA VAL A 337 20.03 6.92 18.78
C VAL A 337 18.87 7.01 19.75
N ILE A 338 17.62 6.92 19.27
CA ILE A 338 16.42 6.95 20.12
C ILE A 338 16.50 5.86 21.20
N PHE A 339 16.94 4.65 20.85
CA PHE A 339 17.09 3.55 21.80
C PHE A 339 18.13 3.85 22.89
N ALA A 340 19.30 4.38 22.53
CA ALA A 340 20.36 4.74 23.48
C ALA A 340 19.90 5.81 24.48
N PHE A 341 19.28 6.88 23.98
CA PHE A 341 18.71 7.94 24.82
C PHE A 341 17.55 7.43 25.67
N SER A 342 16.71 6.53 25.13
CA SER A 342 15.61 5.92 25.89
C SER A 342 16.12 5.10 27.07
N CYS A 343 17.20 4.34 26.89
CA CYS A 343 17.82 3.60 27.99
C CYS A 343 18.35 4.54 29.08
N GLY A 344 19.02 5.63 28.69
CA GLY A 344 19.56 6.63 29.60
C GLY A 344 18.47 7.35 30.41
N LEU A 345 17.43 7.86 29.73
CA LEU A 345 16.32 8.54 30.38
C LEU A 345 15.49 7.62 31.26
N ASN A 346 15.20 6.39 30.79
CA ASN A 346 14.50 5.40 31.61
C ASN A 346 15.30 5.07 32.88
N GLN A 347 16.61 4.85 32.78
CA GLN A 347 17.46 4.58 33.94
C GLN A 347 17.49 5.73 34.95
N LEU A 348 17.40 6.97 34.47
CA LEU A 348 17.42 8.17 35.32
C LEU A 348 16.05 8.45 35.99
N LEU A 349 14.94 8.22 35.27
CA LEU A 349 13.61 8.70 35.65
C LEU A 349 12.65 7.60 36.13
N TRP A 350 12.96 6.31 35.95
CA TRP A 350 12.03 5.20 36.28
C TRP A 350 11.51 5.27 37.72
N TYR A 351 12.37 5.63 38.69
CA TYR A 351 12.00 5.71 40.10
C TYR A 351 10.95 6.79 40.36
N TYR A 352 11.12 7.97 39.75
CA TYR A 352 10.19 9.08 39.88
C TYR A 352 8.88 8.80 39.14
N ALA A 353 8.96 8.12 37.98
CA ALA A 353 7.79 7.63 37.26
C ALA A 353 6.97 6.61 38.09
N ASP A 354 7.63 5.73 38.86
CA ASP A 354 6.94 4.80 39.76
C ASP A 354 6.26 5.52 40.95
N MET A 355 6.86 6.60 41.46
CA MET A 355 6.23 7.43 42.49
C MET A 355 4.97 8.14 41.95
N GLU A 356 5.03 8.71 40.75
CA GLU A 356 3.85 9.32 40.09
C GLU A 356 2.74 8.30 39.80
N LYS A 357 3.12 7.08 39.39
CA LYS A 357 2.17 5.98 39.18
C LYS A 357 1.40 5.62 40.47
N LYS A 358 2.07 5.65 41.62
CA LYS A 358 1.42 5.40 42.93
C LYS A 358 0.41 6.50 43.28
N ARG A 359 0.66 7.75 42.93
CA ARG A 359 -0.32 8.84 43.09
C ARG A 359 -1.55 8.66 42.22
N CYS A 360 -1.34 8.34 40.93
CA CYS A 360 -2.44 8.05 40.00
C CYS A 360 -3.35 6.90 40.50
N THR A 361 -2.76 5.84 41.06
CA THR A 361 -3.52 4.68 41.57
C THR A 361 -4.20 4.93 42.92
N THR A 362 -3.53 5.63 43.85
CA THR A 362 -4.09 5.94 45.18
C THR A 362 -5.27 6.90 45.10
N SER A 363 -5.23 7.84 44.15
CA SER A 363 -6.30 8.82 43.91
C SER A 363 -7.62 8.19 43.41
N ASN A 364 -7.58 6.98 42.84
CA ASN A 364 -8.78 6.21 42.48
C ASN A 364 -9.42 5.46 43.65
N THR A 365 -8.73 5.29 44.78
CA THR A 365 -9.21 4.48 45.92
C THR A 365 -9.50 5.29 47.18
N LEU A 366 -8.87 6.44 47.37
CA LEU A 366 -9.16 7.34 48.48
C LEU A 366 -9.24 8.78 47.95
N ALA A 367 -10.39 9.42 48.16
CA ALA A 367 -10.44 10.86 48.27
C ALA A 367 -9.41 11.27 49.34
N THR A 368 -8.36 11.98 48.93
CA THR A 368 -7.42 12.60 49.85
C THR A 368 -8.20 13.49 50.82
N PRO A 369 -7.88 13.49 52.13
CA PRO A 369 -8.58 14.32 53.11
C PRO A 369 -8.34 15.83 52.93
N SER A 370 -7.63 16.25 51.87
CA SER A 370 -7.30 17.65 51.57
C SER A 370 -8.14 18.29 50.46
N GLY A 371 -9.16 17.61 49.91
CA GLY A 371 -10.09 18.23 48.94
C GLY A 371 -9.46 18.69 47.61
N THR A 372 -8.24 18.24 47.30
CA THR A 372 -7.60 18.48 46.00
C THR A 372 -8.06 17.40 45.03
N LEU A 373 -8.67 17.84 43.93
CA LEU A 373 -9.05 17.00 42.79
C LEU A 373 -7.86 16.11 42.34
N PRO A 374 -8.12 14.89 41.81
CA PRO A 374 -7.07 14.07 41.21
C PRO A 374 -6.34 14.91 40.16
N ASP A 375 -5.02 15.04 40.29
CA ASP A 375 -4.21 15.74 39.30
C ASP A 375 -4.25 14.91 37.99
N PRO A 376 -4.97 15.37 36.95
CA PRO A 376 -5.17 14.58 35.73
C PRO A 376 -3.84 14.31 35.02
N ASP A 377 -2.88 15.22 35.21
CA ASP A 377 -1.59 15.21 34.56
C ASP A 377 -0.68 14.11 35.14
N ALA A 378 -0.76 13.83 36.44
CA ALA A 378 0.01 12.76 37.08
C ALA A 378 -0.22 11.40 36.42
N CYS A 379 -1.48 11.09 36.05
CA CYS A 379 -1.87 9.84 35.37
C CYS A 379 -1.39 9.74 33.90
N ILE A 380 -1.03 10.86 33.27
CA ILE A 380 -0.53 10.93 31.90
C ILE A 380 1.00 10.94 31.89
N VAL A 381 1.61 11.69 32.81
CA VAL A 381 3.06 11.92 32.89
C VAL A 381 3.82 10.67 33.31
N TRP A 382 3.29 9.87 34.26
CA TRP A 382 4.02 8.68 34.75
C TRP A 382 4.32 7.67 33.63
N ARG A 383 3.46 7.58 32.61
CA ARG A 383 3.62 6.61 31.52
C ARG A 383 4.88 6.90 30.69
N ARG A 384 5.21 8.17 30.47
CA ARG A 384 6.26 8.64 29.55
C ARG A 384 7.64 8.04 29.82
N PHE A 385 7.99 7.81 31.08
CA PHE A 385 9.30 7.29 31.49
C PHE A 385 9.24 6.03 32.38
N ALA A 386 8.08 5.35 32.42
CA ALA A 386 7.90 4.18 33.28
C ALA A 386 8.71 2.97 32.80
N ASN A 387 8.75 2.77 31.49
CA ASN A 387 9.38 1.63 30.84
C ASN A 387 10.09 2.08 29.57
N LEU A 388 11.07 1.30 29.13
CA LEU A 388 11.85 1.58 27.92
C LEU A 388 11.00 1.85 26.68
N PHE A 389 9.92 1.09 26.48
CA PHE A 389 9.03 1.25 25.33
C PHE A 389 8.30 2.60 25.33
N GLU A 390 7.80 3.03 26.48
CA GLU A 390 7.11 4.32 26.62
C GLU A 390 8.09 5.50 26.48
N THR A 391 9.31 5.35 27.01
CA THR A 391 10.37 6.35 26.82
C THR A 391 10.73 6.49 25.35
N MET A 392 10.80 5.37 24.62
CA MET A 392 11.05 5.37 23.17
C MET A 392 9.93 6.07 22.39
N GLN A 393 8.67 5.83 22.75
CA GLN A 393 7.54 6.54 22.17
C GLN A 393 7.57 8.04 22.50
N THR A 394 7.91 8.40 23.72
CA THR A 394 8.02 9.80 24.17
C THR A 394 9.09 10.53 23.36
N LEU A 395 10.28 9.94 23.21
CA LEU A 395 11.34 10.53 22.38
C LEU A 395 10.97 10.61 20.90
N PHE A 396 10.25 9.61 20.37
CA PHE A 396 9.73 9.66 19.01
C PHE A 396 8.78 10.86 18.81
N TRP A 397 7.85 11.09 19.75
CA TRP A 397 6.94 12.24 19.68
C TRP A 397 7.63 13.57 19.94
N ALA A 398 8.72 13.57 20.72
CA ALA A 398 9.55 14.75 20.95
C ALA A 398 10.21 15.26 19.67
N ALA A 399 10.58 14.37 18.74
CA ALA A 399 11.11 14.77 17.43
C ALA A 399 10.11 15.60 16.60
N PHE A 400 8.81 15.49 16.89
CA PHE A 400 7.74 16.30 16.28
C PHE A 400 7.35 17.53 17.10
N GLY A 401 8.01 17.79 18.24
CA GLY A 401 7.70 18.89 19.14
C GLY A 401 6.41 18.71 19.94
N LEU A 402 5.95 17.46 20.12
CA LEU A 402 4.72 17.14 20.86
C LEU A 402 4.95 16.78 22.34
N VAL A 403 6.18 16.94 22.84
CA VAL A 403 6.55 16.67 24.23
C VAL A 403 7.07 17.94 24.87
N ASP A 404 6.33 18.42 25.87
CA ASP A 404 6.67 19.65 26.61
C ASP A 404 7.76 19.39 27.65
N LEU A 405 8.51 20.44 28.00
CA LEU A 405 9.54 20.39 29.05
C LEU A 405 8.96 20.13 30.45
N ASP A 406 7.69 20.47 30.66
CA ASP A 406 6.95 20.21 31.90
C ASP A 406 6.81 18.70 32.19
N SER A 407 7.00 17.86 31.16
CA SER A 407 7.06 16.39 31.30
C SER A 407 8.15 15.91 32.25
N PHE A 408 9.18 16.72 32.49
CA PHE A 408 10.31 16.41 33.36
C PHE A 408 10.11 16.92 34.80
N GLU A 409 9.00 17.61 35.08
CA GLU A 409 8.62 18.04 36.42
C GLU A 409 7.89 16.91 37.17
N LEU A 410 8.66 15.88 37.53
CA LEU A 410 8.16 14.73 38.30
C LEU A 410 8.20 15.03 39.80
N ASP A 411 7.22 14.51 40.55
CA ASP A 411 7.21 14.69 41.99
C ASP A 411 8.46 14.12 42.69
N GLY A 412 8.98 14.90 43.63
CA GLY A 412 10.17 14.53 44.39
C GLY A 412 11.49 14.60 43.61
N ILE A 413 11.46 14.99 42.31
CA ILE A 413 12.68 15.12 41.51
C ILE A 413 13.60 16.19 42.09
N LYS A 414 14.87 15.84 42.28
CA LYS A 414 15.89 16.79 42.73
C LYS A 414 16.43 17.58 41.55
N ILE A 415 16.89 18.80 41.83
CA ILE A 415 17.40 19.71 40.80
C ILE A 415 18.51 19.08 39.95
N PHE A 416 19.37 18.25 40.55
CA PHE A 416 20.42 17.53 39.84
C PHE A 416 19.86 16.53 38.82
N THR A 417 18.94 15.65 39.24
CA THR A 417 18.32 14.66 38.35
C THR A 417 17.49 15.33 37.26
N ARG A 418 16.75 16.40 37.60
CA ARG A 418 16.00 17.21 36.63
C ARG A 418 16.93 17.81 35.58
N PHE A 419 18.03 18.42 36.01
CA PHE A 419 19.02 19.01 35.10
C PHE A 419 19.56 17.98 34.11
N TRP A 420 19.98 16.81 34.60
CA TRP A 420 20.48 15.75 33.72
C TRP A 420 19.39 15.17 32.80
N GLY A 421 18.16 15.04 33.27
CA GLY A 421 17.04 14.60 32.43
C GLY A 421 16.75 15.57 31.28
N MET A 422 16.71 16.87 31.58
CA MET A 422 16.51 17.91 30.57
C MET A 422 17.71 18.04 29.63
N LEU A 423 18.93 17.89 30.15
CA LEU A 423 20.15 17.91 29.33
C LEU A 423 20.16 16.76 28.33
N MET A 424 19.89 15.54 28.79
CA MET A 424 19.82 14.34 27.93
C MET A 424 18.68 14.39 26.92
N PHE A 425 17.61 15.12 27.20
CA PHE A 425 16.51 15.34 26.26
C PHE A 425 16.83 16.40 25.21
N GLY A 426 17.60 17.43 25.57
CA GLY A 426 18.00 18.50 24.67
C GLY A 426 19.18 18.16 23.76
N THR A 427 20.02 17.20 24.15
CA THR A 427 21.12 16.64 23.33
C THR A 427 20.61 15.61 22.35
#